data_AF-A0A367YSW0-F1
#
_entry.id   AF-A0A367YSW0-F1
#
_cell.length_a   1.000
_cell.length_b   1.000
_cell.length_c   1.000
_cell.angle_alpha   90.00
_cell.angle_beta   90.00
_cell.angle_gamma   90.00
#
_symmetry.space_group_name_H-M   'P 1'
#
loop_
_entity.id
_entity.type
_entity.pdbx_description
1 polymer ?
#
loop_
_entity_poly.entity_id
_entity_poly.type
_entity_poly.pdbx_seq_one_letter_code
_entity_poly.pdbx_strand_id
1 'polypeptide(L)'
;MLTGMRAFPVGLAMTLSVRSRVRTRRFDLNDGLFGEPPRHDDDGQWARDRLKWGFEFADGRRATNVGARVPWSGGSDLPSHPVLSGGGGGGGPQAADRDYWLWPLPPPGPLRVVCQWPAYGIDQTSHELDGEMLAAAASRAVPIWPGT
;
A
#
# COMPACT_ATOMS: atom_id res chain seq x y z
N MET A 1 -5.24 -6.94 6.59
CA MET A 1 -4.62 -6.42 7.82
C MET A 1 -3.34 -5.70 7.44
N LEU A 2 -3.07 -4.56 8.06
CA LEU A 2 -1.78 -3.87 7.93
C LEU A 2 -0.91 -4.26 9.12
N THR A 3 0.32 -4.70 8.86
CA THR A 3 1.27 -5.17 9.88
C THR A 3 2.66 -4.57 9.66
N GLY A 4 3.53 -4.66 10.67
CA GLY A 4 4.95 -4.31 10.54
C GLY A 4 5.23 -2.85 10.16
N MET A 5 4.32 -1.93 10.52
CA MET A 5 4.44 -0.52 10.15
C MET A 5 5.64 0.13 10.86
N ARG A 6 6.56 0.66 10.06
CA ARG A 6 7.81 1.31 10.48
C ARG A 6 7.85 2.70 9.86
N ALA A 7 8.16 3.70 10.68
CA ALA A 7 8.19 5.09 10.25
C ALA A 7 9.64 5.59 10.13
N PHE A 8 9.93 6.24 9.02
CA PHE A 8 11.21 6.88 8.70
C PHE A 8 10.96 8.34 8.32
N PRO A 9 11.94 9.25 8.45
CA PRO A 9 11.76 10.66 8.11
C PRO A 9 11.31 10.87 6.66
N VAL A 10 11.69 9.94 5.78
CA VAL A 10 11.34 9.97 4.37
C VAL A 10 9.98 9.33 4.06
N GLY A 11 9.47 8.39 4.87
CA GLY A 11 8.28 7.61 4.52
C GLY A 11 7.91 6.51 5.51
N LEU A 12 6.90 5.70 5.15
CA LEU A 12 6.46 4.56 5.96
C LEU A 12 6.68 3.24 5.21
N ALA A 13 7.27 2.25 5.89
CA ALA A 13 7.30 0.87 5.42
C ALA A 13 6.22 0.06 6.14
N MET A 14 5.55 -0.85 5.44
CA MET A 14 4.48 -1.67 6.02
C MET A 14 4.26 -2.95 5.20
N THR A 15 3.54 -3.90 5.77
CA THR A 15 3.12 -5.13 5.08
C THR A 15 1.60 -5.21 5.08
N LEU A 16 1.03 -5.38 3.89
CA LEU A 16 -0.40 -5.70 3.72
C LEU A 16 -0.56 -7.21 3.68
N SER A 17 -1.24 -7.75 4.69
CA SER A 17 -1.56 -9.16 4.84
C SER A 17 -3.01 -9.45 4.54
N VAL A 18 -3.28 -10.36 3.62
CA VAL A 18 -4.64 -10.79 3.26
C VAL A 18 -4.78 -12.28 3.54
N ARG A 19 -5.92 -12.67 4.11
CA ARG A 19 -6.20 -14.03 4.55
C ARG A 19 -7.65 -14.36 4.22
N SER A 20 -7.91 -15.53 3.66
CA SER A 20 -9.26 -16.04 3.38
C SER A 20 -9.43 -17.45 3.92
N ARG A 21 -10.58 -17.71 4.54
CA ARG A 21 -11.00 -19.08 4.91
C ARG A 21 -11.57 -19.84 3.71
N VAL A 22 -12.14 -19.12 2.74
CA VAL A 22 -12.79 -19.69 1.55
C VAL A 22 -11.77 -19.77 0.43
N ARG A 23 -11.56 -20.97 -0.15
CA ARG A 23 -10.83 -21.10 -1.42
C ARG A 23 -11.72 -20.61 -2.55
N THR A 24 -11.49 -19.40 -3.01
CA THR A 24 -12.13 -18.88 -4.22
C THR A 24 -11.43 -19.51 -5.43
N ARG A 25 -12.12 -20.33 -6.23
CA ARG A 25 -11.53 -20.91 -7.47
C ARG A 25 -11.24 -19.85 -8.55
N ARG A 26 -11.78 -18.63 -8.39
CA ARG A 26 -11.77 -17.57 -9.40
C ARG A 26 -10.53 -16.65 -9.35
N PHE A 27 -9.93 -16.48 -8.18
CA PHE A 27 -8.75 -15.63 -7.98
C PHE A 27 -7.88 -16.19 -6.84
N ASP A 28 -6.57 -16.28 -7.04
CA ASP A 28 -5.60 -16.47 -5.96
C ASP A 28 -5.39 -15.12 -5.23
N LEU A 29 -5.19 -15.14 -3.92
CA LEU A 29 -4.89 -13.94 -3.15
C LEU A 29 -3.54 -13.33 -3.52
N ASN A 30 -2.56 -14.14 -3.90
CA ASN A 30 -1.27 -13.70 -4.41
C ASN A 30 -1.48 -12.92 -5.72
N ASP A 31 -2.17 -13.51 -6.70
CA ASP A 31 -2.49 -12.83 -7.96
C ASP A 31 -3.27 -11.53 -7.74
N GLY A 32 -4.19 -11.50 -6.77
CA GLY A 32 -4.93 -10.29 -6.46
C GLY A 32 -4.12 -9.20 -5.76
N LEU A 33 -3.08 -9.57 -5.00
CA LEU A 33 -2.16 -8.64 -4.33
C LEU A 33 -1.07 -8.13 -5.26
N PHE A 34 -0.50 -9.00 -6.09
CA PHE A 34 0.68 -8.73 -6.93
C PHE A 34 0.33 -8.46 -8.39
N GLY A 35 -0.83 -8.90 -8.85
CA GLY A 35 -1.20 -9.03 -10.26
C GLY A 35 -1.00 -7.77 -11.08
N GLU A 36 -0.40 -7.99 -12.25
CA GLU A 36 -0.43 -7.07 -13.37
C GLU A 36 -1.81 -7.15 -14.05
N PRO A 37 -2.23 -6.11 -14.81
CA PRO A 37 -3.42 -6.24 -15.65
C PRO A 37 -3.32 -7.49 -16.54
N PRO A 38 -4.42 -8.23 -16.77
CA PRO A 38 -4.46 -9.32 -17.74
C PRO A 38 -3.98 -8.82 -19.11
N ARG A 39 -3.31 -9.67 -19.90
CA ARG A 39 -2.78 -9.28 -21.22
C ARG A 39 -3.87 -9.17 -22.31
N HIS A 40 -5.15 -9.40 -22.01
CA HIS A 40 -6.25 -9.38 -22.99
C HIS A 40 -7.59 -8.87 -22.39
N ASP A 41 -8.25 -8.04 -23.21
CA ASP A 41 -9.67 -7.67 -23.42
C ASP A 41 -10.61 -7.35 -22.23
N ASP A 42 -10.28 -7.72 -21.00
CA ASP A 42 -11.12 -7.52 -19.79
C ASP A 42 -10.54 -6.50 -18.79
N ASP A 43 -9.70 -5.58 -19.27
CA ASP A 43 -9.05 -4.52 -18.47
C ASP A 43 -10.03 -3.78 -17.56
N GLY A 44 -11.23 -3.50 -18.07
CA GLY A 44 -12.27 -2.78 -17.35
C GLY A 44 -12.83 -3.57 -16.15
N GLN A 45 -13.10 -4.87 -16.32
CA GLN A 45 -13.63 -5.70 -15.24
C GLN A 45 -12.55 -5.98 -14.19
N TRP A 46 -11.33 -6.29 -14.63
CA TRP A 46 -10.20 -6.46 -13.71
C TRP A 46 -9.94 -5.19 -12.89
N ALA A 47 -9.93 -4.01 -13.53
CA ALA A 47 -9.71 -2.75 -12.84
C ALA A 47 -10.80 -2.45 -11.81
N ARG A 48 -12.04 -2.89 -12.07
CA ARG A 48 -13.17 -2.78 -11.15
C ARG A 48 -13.07 -3.76 -9.99
N ASP A 49 -12.59 -4.97 -10.21
CA ASP A 49 -12.66 -6.04 -9.21
C ASP A 49 -11.39 -6.20 -8.36
N ARG A 50 -10.25 -5.69 -8.83
CA ARG A 50 -8.97 -5.76 -8.11
C ARG A 50 -9.02 -5.04 -6.76
N LEU A 51 -8.07 -5.41 -5.90
CA LEU A 51 -7.78 -4.69 -4.66
C LEU A 51 -7.41 -3.24 -4.96
N LYS A 52 -8.17 -2.32 -4.40
CA LYS A 52 -7.87 -0.88 -4.39
C LYS A 52 -7.69 -0.46 -2.95
N TRP A 53 -6.55 0.10 -2.64
CA TRP A 53 -6.29 0.58 -1.30
C TRP A 53 -5.24 1.68 -1.30
N GLY A 54 -5.25 2.47 -0.24
CA GLY A 54 -4.40 3.63 -0.13
C GLY A 54 -4.58 4.37 1.17
N PHE A 55 -4.02 5.58 1.17
CA PHE A 55 -4.01 6.49 2.29
C PHE A 55 -4.52 7.87 1.86
N GLU A 56 -5.26 8.52 2.75
CA GLU A 56 -5.55 9.95 2.72
C GLU A 56 -4.90 10.60 3.94
N PHE A 57 -4.11 11.64 3.68
CA PHE A 57 -3.33 12.36 4.68
C PHE A 57 -4.18 13.47 5.31
N ALA A 58 -3.77 13.97 6.48
CA ALA A 58 -4.46 15.07 7.16
C ALA A 58 -4.56 16.36 6.32
N ASP A 59 -3.62 16.56 5.38
CA ASP A 59 -3.61 17.69 4.45
C ASP A 59 -4.41 17.43 3.15
N GLY A 60 -5.13 16.32 3.08
CA GLY A 60 -5.98 15.95 1.95
C GLY A 60 -5.24 15.29 0.78
N ARG A 61 -3.91 15.18 0.80
CA ARG A 61 -3.18 14.45 -0.24
C ARG A 61 -3.45 12.94 -0.12
N ARG A 62 -3.35 12.22 -1.25
CA ARG A 62 -3.69 10.79 -1.33
C ARG A 62 -2.60 9.99 -2.02
N ALA A 63 -2.37 8.78 -1.53
CA ALA A 63 -1.52 7.76 -2.15
C ALA A 63 -2.32 6.48 -2.33
N THR A 64 -2.24 5.83 -3.49
CA THR A 64 -3.05 4.66 -3.80
C THR A 64 -2.29 3.65 -4.66
N ASN A 65 -2.66 2.38 -4.56
CA ASN A 65 -2.12 1.30 -5.40
C ASN A 65 -2.76 1.24 -6.80
N VAL A 66 -3.77 2.08 -7.08
CA VAL A 66 -4.39 2.22 -8.41
C VAL A 66 -3.92 3.49 -9.10
N GLY A 67 -3.62 3.41 -10.40
CA GLY A 67 -3.08 4.53 -11.19
C GLY A 67 -1.75 4.18 -11.84
N ALA A 68 -1.11 5.19 -12.44
CA ALA A 68 0.19 5.01 -13.09
C ALA A 68 1.22 4.51 -12.06
N ARG A 69 1.89 3.40 -12.36
CA ARG A 69 3.08 2.97 -11.60
C ARG A 69 4.10 4.09 -11.73
N VAL A 70 4.50 4.68 -10.61
CA VAL A 70 5.67 5.56 -10.62
C VAL A 70 6.86 4.65 -10.91
N PRO A 71 7.62 4.87 -12.00
CA PRO A 71 8.83 4.11 -12.25
C PRO A 71 9.70 4.20 -11.00
N TRP A 72 10.31 3.09 -10.60
CA TRP A 72 11.41 3.16 -9.64
C TRP A 72 12.54 3.92 -10.31
N SER A 73 12.55 5.24 -10.20
CA SER A 73 13.73 6.03 -10.48
C SER A 73 14.68 5.71 -9.34
N GLY A 74 15.72 4.92 -9.60
CA GLY A 74 16.82 4.70 -8.65
C GLY A 74 17.63 5.97 -8.34
N GLY A 75 17.01 7.15 -8.44
CA GLY A 75 17.55 8.46 -8.14
C GLY A 75 16.95 9.02 -6.85
N SER A 76 17.65 10.00 -6.29
CA SER A 76 17.34 10.70 -5.04
C SER A 76 16.09 11.58 -5.08
N ASP A 77 15.40 11.69 -6.22
CA ASP A 77 14.32 12.65 -6.38
C ASP A 77 13.04 12.13 -5.72
N LEU A 78 12.63 12.81 -4.64
CA LEU A 78 11.37 12.55 -3.97
C LEU A 78 10.22 12.78 -4.96
N PRO A 79 9.21 11.90 -5.01
CA PRO A 79 8.07 12.10 -5.88
C PRO A 79 7.35 13.41 -5.51
N SER A 80 6.89 14.15 -6.52
CA SER A 80 6.21 15.44 -6.36
C SER A 80 4.82 15.34 -5.69
N HIS A 81 4.32 14.13 -5.53
CA HIS A 81 3.03 13.79 -4.94
C HIS A 81 3.17 12.51 -4.12
N PRO A 82 2.22 12.19 -3.21
CA PRO A 82 2.32 10.95 -2.46
C PRO A 82 2.19 9.71 -3.34
N VAL A 83 3.02 8.71 -3.05
CA VAL A 83 3.14 7.46 -3.80
C VAL A 83 3.09 6.29 -2.84
N LEU A 84 2.28 5.29 -3.18
CA LEU A 84 2.24 4.00 -2.48
C LEU A 84 2.85 2.93 -3.38
N SER A 85 4.14 2.64 -3.14
CA SER A 85 4.91 1.69 -3.94
C SER A 85 4.82 0.30 -3.35
N GLY A 86 4.36 -0.66 -4.15
CA GLY A 86 4.39 -2.08 -3.77
C GLY A 86 5.79 -2.66 -3.97
N GLY A 87 6.31 -3.32 -2.93
CA GLY A 87 7.58 -4.04 -2.94
C GLY A 87 7.38 -5.54 -3.09
N GLY A 88 8.27 -6.29 -2.42
CA GLY A 88 8.26 -7.75 -2.40
C GLY A 88 7.12 -8.33 -1.56
N GLY A 89 7.17 -9.65 -1.40
CA GLY A 89 6.25 -10.43 -0.60
C GLY A 89 5.95 -11.75 -1.27
N GLY A 90 4.89 -12.43 -0.85
CA GLY A 90 4.53 -13.73 -1.37
C GLY A 90 3.35 -14.35 -0.65
N GLY A 91 2.94 -15.50 -1.14
CA GLY A 91 1.79 -16.21 -0.61
C GLY A 91 1.23 -17.22 -1.59
N GLY A 92 0.01 -17.66 -1.31
CA GLY A 92 -0.77 -18.52 -2.17
C GLY A 92 -2.27 -18.34 -1.93
N PRO A 93 -3.09 -19.33 -2.32
CA PRO A 93 -4.53 -19.15 -2.54
C PRO A 93 -5.36 -18.63 -1.35
N GLN A 94 -4.85 -18.77 -0.12
CA GLN A 94 -5.59 -18.44 1.12
C GLN A 94 -4.86 -17.46 2.02
N ALA A 95 -3.58 -17.18 1.74
CA ALA A 95 -2.76 -16.28 2.53
C ALA A 95 -1.67 -15.67 1.66
N ALA A 96 -1.64 -14.34 1.60
CA ALA A 96 -0.59 -13.62 0.92
C ALA A 96 -0.25 -12.31 1.64
N ASP A 97 1.02 -11.95 1.59
CA ASP A 97 1.61 -10.76 2.19
C ASP A 97 2.34 -9.97 1.12
N ARG A 98 2.19 -8.65 1.13
CA ARG A 98 2.91 -7.75 0.23
C ARG A 98 3.45 -6.56 1.00
N ASP A 99 4.72 -6.28 0.83
CA ASP A 99 5.37 -5.10 1.39
C ASP A 99 5.03 -3.87 0.59
N TYR A 100 4.93 -2.75 1.29
CA TYR A 100 4.64 -1.46 0.72
C TYR A 100 5.49 -0.38 1.36
N TRP A 101 5.80 0.60 0.54
CA TRP A 101 6.47 1.81 0.94
C TRP A 101 5.62 3.02 0.55
N LEU A 102 5.29 3.86 1.53
CA LEU A 102 4.54 5.09 1.35
C LEU A 102 5.50 6.28 1.40
N TRP A 103 5.54 7.06 0.33
CA TRP A 103 6.24 8.33 0.24
C TRP A 103 5.26 9.50 0.02
N PRO A 104 5.57 10.70 0.52
CA PRO A 104 6.51 10.96 1.62
C PRO A 104 5.94 10.45 2.96
N LEU A 105 6.63 10.71 4.08
CA LEU A 105 6.05 10.58 5.41
C LEU A 105 4.78 11.47 5.48
N PRO A 106 3.62 10.95 5.89
CA PRO A 106 2.42 11.76 6.07
C PRO A 106 2.65 12.87 7.11
N PRO A 107 2.02 14.06 6.94
CA PRO A 107 2.06 15.07 7.99
C PRO A 107 1.43 14.53 9.28
N PRO A 108 1.79 15.11 10.44
CA PRO A 108 1.11 14.80 11.70
C PRO A 108 -0.40 15.03 11.59
N GLY A 109 -1.18 14.23 12.32
CA GLY A 109 -2.65 14.23 12.29
C GLY A 109 -3.26 12.94 11.73
N PRO A 110 -4.60 12.89 11.55
CA PRO A 110 -5.29 11.70 11.09
C PRO A 110 -4.75 11.15 9.76
N LEU A 111 -4.37 9.87 9.74
CA LEU A 111 -4.00 9.15 8.54
C LEU A 111 -5.08 8.09 8.22
N ARG A 112 -5.88 8.33 7.19
CA ARG A 112 -6.98 7.43 6.83
C ARG A 112 -6.51 6.37 5.85
N VAL A 113 -6.57 5.11 6.25
CA VAL A 113 -6.44 3.94 5.37
C VAL A 113 -7.78 3.68 4.70
N VAL A 114 -7.79 3.50 3.38
CA VAL A 114 -8.99 3.14 2.62
C VAL A 114 -8.72 1.86 1.85
N CYS A 115 -9.68 0.93 1.82
CA CYS A 115 -9.57 -0.35 1.13
C CYS A 115 -10.91 -0.74 0.50
N GLN A 116 -10.87 -1.32 -0.69
CA GLN A 116 -11.99 -1.93 -1.38
C GLN A 116 -11.48 -3.15 -2.17
N TRP A 117 -12.22 -4.26 -2.14
CA TRP A 117 -11.89 -5.43 -2.95
C TRP A 117 -13.15 -6.17 -3.43
N PRO A 118 -13.76 -5.72 -4.54
CA PRO A 118 -15.03 -6.27 -5.00
C PRO A 118 -14.97 -7.75 -5.41
N ALA A 119 -13.85 -8.24 -5.94
CA ALA A 119 -13.66 -9.67 -6.23
C ALA A 119 -13.87 -10.59 -5.02
N TYR A 120 -13.66 -10.05 -3.80
CA TYR A 120 -13.83 -10.76 -2.54
C TYR A 120 -15.02 -10.23 -1.72
N GLY A 121 -15.90 -9.45 -2.33
CA GLY A 121 -17.09 -8.88 -1.66
C GLY A 121 -16.77 -7.87 -0.56
N ILE A 122 -15.61 -7.22 -0.63
CA ILE A 122 -15.20 -6.19 0.32
C ILE A 122 -15.58 -4.83 -0.28
N ASP A 123 -16.65 -4.24 0.27
CA ASP A 123 -17.02 -2.86 -0.01
C ASP A 123 -15.97 -1.87 0.50
N GLN A 124 -16.10 -0.60 0.13
CA GLN A 124 -15.16 0.42 0.58
C GLN A 124 -15.22 0.54 2.11
N THR A 125 -14.09 0.29 2.75
CA THR A 125 -13.88 0.43 4.19
C THR A 125 -12.79 1.45 4.45
N SER A 126 -12.88 2.13 5.60
CA SER A 126 -11.83 3.06 6.02
C SER A 126 -11.53 2.93 7.51
N HIS A 127 -10.27 3.13 7.85
CA HIS A 127 -9.77 3.13 9.23
C HIS A 127 -8.82 4.30 9.43
N GLU A 128 -8.89 4.92 10.59
CA GLU A 128 -8.01 6.04 10.94
C GLU A 128 -6.85 5.54 11.80
N LEU A 129 -5.64 5.97 11.45
CA LEU A 129 -4.42 5.77 12.20
C LEU A 129 -3.99 7.11 12.79
N ASP A 130 -3.37 7.05 13.96
CA ASP A 130 -2.76 8.21 14.60
C ASP A 130 -1.45 8.57 13.89
N GLY A 131 -1.49 9.59 13.03
CA GLY A 131 -0.31 10.09 12.33
C GLY A 131 0.64 10.89 13.22
N GLU A 132 0.21 11.40 14.37
CA GLU A 132 1.12 11.99 15.37
C GLU A 132 2.08 10.92 15.90
N MET A 133 1.56 9.74 16.22
CA MET A 133 2.37 8.60 16.65
C MET A 133 3.39 8.18 15.57
N LEU A 134 3.00 8.20 14.30
CA LEU A 134 3.86 7.86 13.17
C LEU A 134 4.95 8.92 12.95
N ALA A 135 4.61 10.21 13.01
CA ALA A 135 5.56 11.31 12.91
C ALA A 135 6.57 11.27 14.07
N ALA A 136 6.09 11.04 15.30
CA ALA A 136 6.94 10.87 16.46
C ALA A 136 7.88 9.66 16.30
N ALA A 137 7.40 8.54 15.77
CA ALA A 137 8.23 7.37 15.49
C ALA A 137 9.30 7.64 14.43
N ALA A 138 8.95 8.34 13.35
CA ALA A 138 9.89 8.74 12.30
C ALA A 138 11.02 9.62 12.83
N SER A 139 10.72 10.54 13.76
CA SER A 139 11.72 11.44 14.36
C SER A 139 12.82 10.71 15.15
N ARG A 140 12.55 9.47 15.59
CA ARG A 140 13.50 8.65 16.35
C ARG A 140 14.36 7.74 15.47
N ALA A 141 14.10 7.68 14.17
CA ALA A 141 14.88 6.87 13.26
C ALA A 141 16.23 7.55 12.99
N VAL A 142 17.31 6.77 13.10
CA VAL A 142 18.69 7.25 12.90
C VAL A 142 19.29 6.56 11.67
N PRO A 143 19.98 7.27 10.78
CA PRO A 143 20.72 6.65 9.68
C PRO A 143 21.76 5.66 10.22
N ILE A 144 21.76 4.44 9.68
CA ILE A 144 22.78 3.43 10.03
C ILE A 144 24.13 3.79 9.42
N TRP A 145 24.10 4.42 8.25
CA TRP A 145 25.28 4.94 7.57
C TRP A 145 25.18 6.47 7.53
N PRO A 146 26.05 7.20 8.24
CA PRO A 146 26.17 8.63 8.03
C PRO A 146 26.59 8.86 6.57
N GLY A 147 25.98 9.86 5.91
CA GLY A 147 26.29 10.17 4.51
C GLY A 147 27.79 10.37 4.29
N THR A 148 28.28 9.88 3.15
CA THR A 148 29.63 10.21 2.64
C THR A 148 29.76 11.70 2.34
#